data_AF-A0A382NGN3-F1
#
_entry.id   AF-A0A382NGN3-F1
#
_cell.length_a   1.000
_cell.length_b   1.000
_cell.length_c   1.000
_cell.angle_alpha   90.00
_cell.angle_beta   90.00
_cell.angle_gamma   90.00
#
_symmetry.space_group_name_H-M   'P 1'
#
loop_
_entity.id
_entity.type
_entity.pdbx_description
1 polymer ?
#
loop_
_entity_poly.entity_id
_entity_poly.type
_entity_poly.pdbx_seq_one_letter_code
_entity_poly.pdbx_strand_id
1 'polypeptide(L)'
;MFKWLIDIFTGNIHKDPECCEPKLEDHVTQTHWSKKTFAAGCPVEAVQEVFGKKKAKKKLYTKAQLSKFTKVKLEEIGREHGVELDRRLVKSKLVSQLHKAL
;
A
#
# COMPACT_ATOMS: atom_id res chain seq x y z
N MET A 1 -41.00 8.12 16.69
CA MET A 1 -39.59 8.55 16.57
C MET A 1 -38.65 7.49 17.17
N PHE A 2 -38.68 6.25 16.64
CA PHE A 2 -37.86 5.12 17.09
C PHE A 2 -37.36 4.26 15.91
N LYS A 3 -37.36 4.81 14.69
CA LYS A 3 -37.03 4.07 13.46
C LYS A 3 -35.52 3.77 13.34
N TRP A 4 -34.66 4.68 13.83
CA TRP A 4 -33.20 4.52 13.83
C TRP A 4 -32.70 3.39 14.76
N LEU A 5 -33.42 3.10 15.85
CA LEU A 5 -33.00 2.05 16.78
C LEU A 5 -33.32 0.64 16.26
N ILE A 6 -34.40 0.48 15.49
CA ILE A 6 -34.73 -0.78 14.80
C ILE A 6 -33.66 -1.12 13.75
N ASP A 7 -33.16 -0.12 13.01
CA ASP A 7 -32.17 -0.30 11.94
C ASP A 7 -30.83 -0.89 12.41
N ILE A 8 -30.48 -0.76 13.70
CA ILE A 8 -29.29 -1.39 14.31
C ILE A 8 -29.50 -2.90 14.56
N PHE A 9 -30.74 -3.33 14.82
CA PHE A 9 -31.05 -4.71 15.23
C PHE A 9 -31.54 -5.59 14.05
N THR A 10 -32.19 -5.02 13.03
CA THR A 10 -32.69 -5.76 11.85
C THR A 10 -31.66 -5.96 10.71
N GLY A 11 -30.38 -5.65 10.95
CA GLY A 11 -29.30 -6.13 10.08
C GLY A 11 -29.37 -5.64 8.63
N ASN A 12 -29.71 -4.37 8.39
CA ASN A 12 -29.50 -3.76 7.07
C ASN A 12 -28.01 -3.40 6.87
N ILE A 13 -27.15 -4.42 6.99
CA ILE A 13 -25.72 -4.38 6.71
C ILE A 13 -25.59 -4.79 5.25
N HIS A 14 -25.50 -3.82 4.34
CA HIS A 14 -25.16 -4.12 2.95
C HIS A 14 -23.69 -4.53 2.85
N LYS A 15 -23.51 -5.86 2.80
CA LYS A 15 -22.52 -6.67 2.07
C LYS A 15 -21.03 -6.32 2.22
N ASP A 16 -20.36 -7.27 2.86
CA ASP A 16 -18.92 -7.48 2.84
C ASP A 16 -18.39 -7.61 1.40
N PRO A 17 -17.21 -7.05 1.08
CA PRO A 17 -16.45 -7.50 -0.08
C PRO A 17 -15.90 -8.90 0.19
N GLU A 18 -16.13 -9.79 -0.76
CA GLU A 18 -15.58 -11.14 -0.83
C GLU A 18 -14.11 -11.18 -0.42
N CYS A 19 -13.84 -12.00 0.59
CA CYS A 19 -12.52 -12.50 0.89
C CYS A 19 -12.15 -13.50 -0.21
N CYS A 20 -11.50 -13.04 -1.28
CA CYS A 20 -10.75 -13.96 -2.14
C CYS A 20 -9.57 -14.49 -1.34
N GLU A 21 -9.67 -15.77 -1.01
CA GLU A 21 -8.60 -16.60 -0.45
C GLU A 21 -7.28 -16.39 -1.20
N PRO A 22 -6.15 -16.23 -0.48
CA PRO A 22 -4.88 -16.59 -1.08
C PRO A 22 -4.86 -18.11 -1.24
N LYS A 23 -4.92 -18.58 -2.49
CA LYS A 23 -4.57 -19.96 -2.84
C LYS A 23 -3.18 -20.27 -2.31
N LEU A 24 -3.17 -21.02 -1.23
CA LEU A 24 -2.06 -21.78 -0.72
C LEU A 24 -1.87 -22.95 -1.68
N GLU A 25 -0.92 -22.84 -2.60
CA GLU A 25 -0.40 -24.01 -3.30
C GLU A 25 1.08 -23.83 -3.60
N ASP A 26 1.83 -24.58 -2.79
CA ASP A 26 3.26 -24.78 -2.82
C ASP A 26 3.71 -25.31 -4.20
N HIS A 27 4.66 -24.62 -4.82
CA HIS A 27 5.62 -25.33 -5.69
C HIS A 27 7.03 -24.84 -5.38
N VAL A 28 7.48 -25.27 -4.20
CA VAL A 28 8.90 -25.55 -3.99
C VAL A 28 9.28 -26.67 -4.96
N THR A 29 9.94 -26.31 -6.06
CA THR A 29 10.93 -27.20 -6.66
C THR A 29 12.22 -26.42 -6.88
N GLN A 30 13.11 -26.55 -5.90
CA GLN A 30 14.53 -26.36 -6.12
C GLN A 30 15.00 -27.38 -7.16
N THR A 31 15.25 -26.94 -8.39
CA THR A 31 16.25 -27.59 -9.25
C THR A 31 17.59 -26.94 -8.96
N HIS A 32 18.31 -27.55 -8.03
CA HIS A 32 19.72 -27.33 -7.84
C HIS A 32 20.48 -28.02 -8.99
N TRP A 33 21.59 -27.40 -9.42
CA TRP A 33 22.58 -27.87 -10.38
C TRP A 33 22.17 -27.96 -11.86
N SER A 34 22.80 -27.10 -12.69
CA SER A 34 23.10 -27.22 -14.15
C SER A 34 22.85 -25.87 -14.82
N LYS A 35 23.79 -25.15 -15.46
CA LYS A 35 25.10 -25.53 -16.01
C LYS A 35 26.00 -24.29 -16.00
N LYS A 36 27.25 -24.53 -15.65
CA LYS A 36 28.37 -23.60 -15.72
C LYS A 36 28.88 -23.61 -17.16
N THR A 37 28.86 -22.47 -17.84
CA THR A 37 29.63 -22.26 -19.07
C THR A 37 30.39 -20.95 -18.92
N PHE A 38 31.70 -21.05 -18.70
CA PHE A 38 32.61 -19.94 -18.92
C PHE A 38 32.89 -19.89 -20.42
N ALA A 39 32.39 -18.86 -21.09
CA ALA A 39 32.84 -18.48 -22.42
C ALA A 39 33.47 -17.09 -22.31
N ALA A 40 34.75 -17.05 -22.65
CA ALA A 40 35.62 -15.90 -22.62
C ALA A 40 35.25 -14.86 -23.69
N GLY A 41 35.62 -13.61 -23.42
CA GLY A 41 35.71 -12.56 -24.43
C GLY A 41 34.97 -11.28 -24.06
N CYS A 42 35.70 -10.29 -23.54
CA CYS A 42 35.25 -8.90 -23.51
C CYS A 42 35.08 -8.37 -24.94
N PRO A 43 34.12 -7.46 -25.15
CA PRO A 43 34.53 -6.09 -25.37
C PRO A 43 33.76 -5.10 -24.50
N VAL A 44 34.54 -4.19 -23.90
CA VAL A 44 34.12 -2.84 -23.49
C VAL A 44 33.33 -2.18 -24.61
N GLU A 45 32.10 -1.75 -24.36
CA GLU A 45 31.53 -0.51 -24.92
C GLU A 45 30.17 -0.15 -24.29
N ALA A 46 30.22 0.97 -23.56
CA ALA A 46 29.18 1.98 -23.36
C ALA A 46 27.70 1.63 -23.61
N VAL A 47 26.93 1.54 -22.52
CA VAL A 47 25.62 2.21 -22.45
C VAL A 47 25.37 2.69 -21.01
N GLN A 48 25.40 4.01 -20.85
CA GLN A 48 25.00 4.70 -19.64
C GLN A 48 23.47 4.58 -19.51
N GLU A 49 23.00 3.65 -18.67
CA GLU A 49 21.62 3.70 -18.16
C GLU A 49 21.60 4.78 -17.07
N VAL A 50 21.39 6.03 -17.51
CA VAL A 50 21.05 7.16 -16.65
C VAL A 50 19.74 6.83 -15.94
N PHE A 51 19.83 6.30 -14.72
CA PHE A 51 18.70 6.19 -13.79
C PHE A 51 18.20 7.60 -13.49
N GLY A 52 17.33 8.10 -14.37
CA GLY A 52 16.65 9.36 -14.25
C GLY A 52 15.91 9.36 -12.93
N LYS A 53 16.47 10.06 -11.95
CA LYS A 53 15.80 10.39 -10.68
C LYS A 53 14.62 11.30 -11.01
N LYS A 54 13.52 10.71 -11.46
CA LYS A 54 12.24 11.40 -11.56
C LYS A 54 11.79 11.62 -10.13
N LYS A 55 12.09 12.82 -9.60
CA LYS A 55 11.55 13.24 -8.30
C LYS A 55 10.04 13.34 -8.47
N ALA A 56 9.35 12.29 -8.03
CA ALA A 56 7.90 12.23 -8.03
C ALA A 56 7.38 13.46 -7.26
N LYS A 57 6.58 14.28 -7.93
CA LYS A 57 5.93 15.43 -7.31
C LYS A 57 5.11 14.91 -6.14
N LYS A 58 5.42 15.38 -4.92
CA LYS A 58 4.68 15.00 -3.71
C LYS A 58 3.22 15.42 -3.90
N LYS A 59 2.29 14.47 -3.87
CA LYS A 59 0.86 14.77 -3.93
C LYS A 59 0.49 15.43 -2.61
N LEU A 60 0.15 16.72 -2.66
CA LEU A 60 -0.35 17.43 -1.49
C LEU A 60 -1.84 17.13 -1.33
N TYR A 61 -2.18 16.44 -0.26
CA TYR A 61 -3.56 16.12 0.07
C TYR A 61 -4.15 17.20 0.98
N THR A 62 -5.32 17.71 0.64
CA THR A 62 -6.09 18.56 1.56
C THR A 62 -6.70 17.73 2.68
N LYS A 63 -6.95 18.33 3.85
CA LYS A 63 -7.57 17.65 5.00
C LYS A 63 -8.90 16.97 4.64
N ALA A 64 -9.69 17.59 3.77
CA ALA A 64 -10.96 17.05 3.28
C ALA A 64 -10.77 15.78 2.44
N GLN A 65 -9.72 15.70 1.63
CA GLN A 65 -9.39 14.50 0.87
C GLN A 65 -8.90 13.37 1.79
N LEU A 66 -8.04 13.68 2.76
CA LEU A 66 -7.55 12.70 3.74
C LEU A 66 -8.68 12.09 4.58
N SER A 67 -9.72 12.87 4.86
CA SER A 67 -10.87 12.41 5.67
C SER A 67 -11.70 11.33 4.98
N LYS A 68 -11.64 11.24 3.64
CA LYS A 68 -12.36 10.25 2.81
C LYS A 68 -11.67 8.88 2.83
N PHE A 69 -10.37 8.83 3.11
CA PHE A 69 -9.63 7.57 3.12
C PHE A 69 -9.88 6.76 4.41
N THR A 70 -9.68 5.45 4.29
CA THR A 70 -9.69 4.52 5.42
C THR A 70 -8.39 4.64 6.21
N LYS A 71 -8.37 4.15 7.46
CA LYS A 71 -7.18 4.20 8.32
C LYS A 71 -5.97 3.49 7.69
N VAL A 72 -6.20 2.37 7.01
CA VAL A 72 -5.17 1.59 6.31
C VAL A 72 -4.53 2.43 5.21
N LYS A 73 -5.36 3.10 4.39
CA LYS A 73 -4.85 3.91 3.28
C LYS A 73 -4.08 5.15 3.75
N LEU A 74 -4.50 5.75 4.87
CA LEU A 74 -3.74 6.85 5.48
C LEU A 74 -2.35 6.41 5.91
N GLU A 75 -2.21 5.21 6.47
CA GLU A 75 -0.92 4.66 6.88
C GLU A 75 -0.01 4.38 5.68
N GLU A 76 -0.54 3.80 4.59
CA GLU A 76 0.23 3.60 3.35
C GLU A 76 0.78 4.92 2.82
N ILE A 77 -0.08 5.95 2.74
CA ILE A 77 0.33 7.30 2.32
C ILE A 77 1.37 7.85 3.30
N GLY A 78 1.15 7.69 4.61
CA GLY A 78 2.12 8.06 5.64
C GLY A 78 3.49 7.40 5.41
N ARG A 79 3.52 6.08 5.18
CA ARG A 79 4.74 5.30 4.91
C ARG A 79 5.46 5.76 3.65
N GLU A 80 4.73 6.09 2.58
CA GLU A 80 5.31 6.71 1.36
C GLU A 80 5.99 8.05 1.68
N HIS A 81 5.49 8.79 2.67
CA HIS A 81 6.05 10.04 3.16
C HIS A 81 7.03 9.88 4.34
N GLY A 82 7.31 8.65 4.78
CA GLY A 82 8.20 8.36 5.91
C GLY A 82 7.61 8.62 7.29
N VAL A 83 6.28 8.73 7.41
CA VAL A 83 5.55 8.92 8.67
C VAL A 83 4.79 7.66 9.03
N GLU A 84 5.09 7.11 10.20
CA GLU A 84 4.35 5.97 10.74
C GLU A 84 3.11 6.45 11.51
N LEU A 85 1.95 5.94 11.12
CA LEU A 85 0.65 6.31 11.67
C LEU A 85 0.08 5.15 12.51
N ASP A 86 -0.19 5.40 13.79
CA ASP A 86 -0.76 4.37 14.69
C ASP A 86 -2.28 4.23 14.52
N ARG A 87 -2.70 3.09 13.94
CA ARG A 87 -4.12 2.76 13.69
C ARG A 87 -5.00 2.67 14.95
N ARG A 88 -4.42 2.58 16.15
CA ARG A 88 -5.14 2.62 17.43
C ARG A 88 -5.78 3.98 17.69
N LEU A 89 -5.22 5.04 17.09
CA LEU A 89 -5.74 6.40 17.23
C LEU A 89 -7.05 6.62 16.45
N VAL A 90 -7.77 7.67 16.85
CA VAL A 90 -8.97 8.15 16.15
C VAL A 90 -8.57 8.71 14.77
N LYS A 91 -9.41 8.48 13.75
CA LYS A 91 -9.13 8.89 12.37
C LYS A 91 -8.80 10.39 12.24
N SER A 92 -9.44 11.25 13.02
CA SER A 92 -9.17 12.69 13.03
C SER A 92 -7.74 13.03 13.43
N LYS A 93 -7.16 12.32 14.42
CA LYS A 93 -5.78 12.49 14.85
C LYS A 93 -4.80 12.06 13.76
N LEU A 94 -5.07 10.93 13.11
CA LEU A 94 -4.29 10.43 11.97
C LEU A 94 -4.23 11.42 10.82
N VAL A 95 -5.39 11.95 10.41
CA VAL A 95 -5.49 12.97 9.35
C VAL A 95 -4.70 14.23 9.73
N SER A 96 -4.79 14.67 10.98
CA SER A 96 -4.03 15.84 11.47
C SER A 96 -2.52 15.60 11.52
N GLN A 97 -2.06 14.40 11.87
CA GLN A 97 -0.64 14.05 11.85
C GLN A 97 -0.11 14.02 10.42
N LEU A 98 -0.83 13.35 9.51
CA LEU A 98 -0.42 13.25 8.11
C LEU A 98 -0.41 14.62 7.41
N HIS A 99 -1.44 15.45 7.63
CA HIS A 99 -1.49 16.80 7.06
C HIS A 99 -0.40 17.75 7.62
N LYS A 100 0.17 17.47 8.79
CA LYS A 100 1.30 18.24 9.31
C LYS A 100 2.64 17.83 8.68
N ALA A 101 2.72 16.61 8.16
CA ALA A 101 3.95 16.05 7.58
C ALA A 101 4.05 16.20 6.06
N LEU A 102 2.91 16.39 5.38
CA LEU A 102 2.81 16.76 3.97
C LEU A 102 3.22 18.22 3.75
#